data_AF-A0A5J4NNV6-F1
#
_entry.id   AF-A0A5J4NNV6-F1
#
_cell.length_a   1.000
_cell.length_b   1.000
_cell.length_c   1.000
_cell.angle_alpha   90.00
_cell.angle_beta   90.00
_cell.angle_gamma   90.00
#
_symmetry.space_group_name_H-M   'P 1'
#
loop_
_entity.id
_entity.type
_entity.pdbx_description
1 polymer ?
#
loop_
_entity_poly.entity_id
_entity_poly.type
_entity_poly.pdbx_seq_one_letter_code
_entity_poly.pdbx_strand_id
1 'polypeptide(L)'
;MNTFHIMFFKAAATRHLKSYARAPNYLLPFCRISQSTRHSVKPVVAIKRETVNLWEQRSPLAPNQVKQLVQNGVRVLVQPSNRRCFSAAEFEAAGAIMQEDLHEANLILGVKRPTKLRSTDLLPEKTYAFFTHTIKAQPDNMEMLDTLLERKIRTIDYECMVNSANQRLVAFGKYAGFSGTIDILHGLGIRLLAMGHTTPFLQISMAHNYTNLQQAQQSVRLAGYEVARGRLPDSIGPLIIVVHGDGNVSQGSQMILDSLPVRYIHPEQLNEVARNGSKNCIYVCVANVSHYMEHVDGKPFVMSEYFEQPQKYRSNFIEKQQPAKSHKLFVARLKDKWDLHVQHAFLCFCPVETCKKTYRLFSTAIQLRHPSSDRESFKPFRRRTHG
;
A
#
# COMPACT_ATOMS: atom_id res chain seq x y z
N MET A 1 -0.29 20.91 -23.44
CA MET A 1 0.86 20.05 -23.15
C MET A 1 1.41 20.41 -21.76
N ASN A 2 0.81 19.88 -20.70
CA ASN A 2 1.26 20.06 -19.31
C ASN A 2 1.13 18.71 -18.59
N THR A 3 2.22 17.94 -18.59
CA THR A 3 2.31 16.66 -17.89
C THR A 3 2.63 16.95 -16.43
N PHE A 4 1.62 16.83 -15.56
CA PHE A 4 1.78 16.96 -14.10
C PHE A 4 2.57 15.76 -13.58
N HIS A 5 3.90 15.90 -13.49
CA HIS A 5 4.75 14.98 -12.76
C HIS A 5 4.48 15.10 -11.26
N ILE A 6 4.33 13.94 -10.64
CA ILE A 6 4.16 13.73 -9.20
C ILE A 6 5.23 14.53 -8.44
N MET A 7 4.81 15.56 -7.71
CA MET A 7 5.69 16.32 -6.81
C MET A 7 6.13 15.44 -5.64
N PHE A 8 7.44 15.32 -5.45
CA PHE A 8 8.05 14.77 -4.24
C PHE A 8 9.23 15.67 -3.80
N PHE A 9 9.30 15.87 -2.48
CA PHE A 9 10.34 16.52 -1.68
C PHE A 9 10.61 18.01 -1.95
N LYS A 10 10.00 18.85 -1.11
CA LYS A 10 10.56 20.15 -0.71
C LYS A 10 10.93 20.04 0.76
N ALA A 11 12.18 19.71 1.06
CA ALA A 11 12.74 19.97 2.39
C ALA A 11 13.24 21.42 2.38
N ALA A 12 12.49 22.32 3.03
CA ALA A 12 12.94 23.67 3.27
C ALA A 12 14.04 23.62 4.35
N ALA A 13 15.28 23.87 3.96
CA ALA A 13 16.37 24.14 4.87
C ALA A 13 16.76 25.61 4.72
N THR A 14 16.31 26.46 5.64
CA THR A 14 16.97 27.74 5.91
C THR A 14 16.75 28.19 7.35
N ARG A 15 17.88 28.20 8.09
CA ARG A 15 18.26 29.07 9.21
C ARG A 15 17.23 29.31 10.33
N HIS A 16 17.51 28.73 11.49
CA HIS A 16 17.77 29.53 12.70
C HIS A 16 18.60 28.71 13.70
N LEU A 17 19.88 29.07 13.81
CA LEU A 17 20.71 28.80 14.98
C LEU A 17 20.20 29.68 16.12
N LYS A 18 19.88 29.08 17.28
CA LYS A 18 20.16 29.63 18.61
C LYS A 18 19.88 28.58 19.70
N SER A 19 20.98 28.22 20.38
CA SER A 19 21.11 27.79 21.78
C SER A 19 20.00 26.94 22.41
N TYR A 20 20.33 25.72 22.83
CA TYR A 20 20.04 25.25 24.19
C TYR A 20 21.09 24.22 24.63
N ALA A 21 21.52 24.37 25.88
CA ALA A 21 22.67 23.73 26.48
C ALA A 21 22.27 22.53 27.38
N ARG A 22 23.24 21.61 27.54
CA ARG A 22 23.48 20.64 28.63
C ARG A 22 22.58 19.40 28.79
N ALA A 23 23.16 18.22 28.56
CA ALA A 23 23.52 17.18 29.56
C ALA A 23 24.18 15.95 28.85
N PRO A 24 24.74 14.96 29.58
CA PRO A 24 26.14 14.85 30.01
C PRO A 24 27.00 13.87 29.19
N ASN A 25 28.31 14.03 29.36
CA ASN A 25 29.41 13.34 28.69
C ASN A 25 29.42 11.81 28.89
N TYR A 26 29.29 11.07 27.79
CA TYR A 26 30.01 9.80 27.61
C TYR A 26 31.07 10.04 26.53
N LEU A 27 32.28 10.40 26.99
CA LEU A 27 33.47 10.59 26.16
C LEU A 27 33.91 9.24 25.58
N LEU A 28 33.45 8.92 24.37
CA LEU A 28 34.19 8.00 23.51
C LEU A 28 35.40 8.77 22.94
N PRO A 29 36.58 8.15 22.85
CA PRO A 29 37.78 8.86 22.41
C PRO A 29 37.54 9.38 20.98
N PHE A 30 37.62 10.70 20.84
CA PHE A 30 37.66 11.40 19.57
C PHE A 30 38.75 10.77 18.71
N CYS A 31 38.36 9.95 17.74
CA CYS A 31 39.21 9.57 16.64
C CYS A 31 39.56 10.87 15.90
N ARG A 32 40.77 11.38 16.13
CA ARG A 32 41.33 12.48 15.34
C ARG A 32 41.30 12.03 13.90
N ILE A 33 40.34 12.52 13.13
CA ILE A 33 40.36 12.40 11.68
C ILE A 33 41.59 13.19 11.24
N SER A 34 42.70 12.48 10.99
CA SER A 34 43.83 13.09 10.31
C SER A 34 43.29 13.63 8.99
N GLN A 35 43.62 14.89 8.70
CA GLN A 35 43.38 15.49 7.40
C GLN A 35 44.33 14.84 6.40
N SER A 36 44.10 13.56 6.12
CA SER A 36 44.60 12.91 4.92
C SER A 36 43.90 13.60 3.75
N THR A 37 44.69 14.09 2.82
CA THR A 37 44.28 14.58 1.50
C THR A 37 43.46 13.50 0.80
N ARG A 38 42.15 13.45 1.08
CA ARG A 38 41.22 12.59 0.36
C ARG A 38 41.16 13.16 -1.04
N HIS A 39 41.79 12.48 -2.00
CA HIS A 39 41.31 12.51 -3.38
C HIS A 39 39.79 12.41 -3.31
N SER A 40 39.07 13.42 -3.80
CA SER A 40 37.62 13.51 -3.63
C SER A 40 36.96 12.40 -4.44
N VAL A 41 36.88 11.20 -3.86
CA VAL A 41 36.14 10.08 -4.46
C VAL A 41 34.71 10.56 -4.56
N LYS A 42 34.26 10.83 -5.79
CA LYS A 42 32.89 11.25 -6.03
C LYS A 42 31.98 10.14 -5.50
N PRO A 43 30.99 10.46 -4.66
CA PRO A 43 30.10 9.44 -4.11
C PRO A 43 29.35 8.74 -5.25
N VAL A 44 29.30 7.40 -5.19
CA VAL A 44 28.58 6.58 -6.16
C VAL A 44 27.35 5.96 -5.50
N VAL A 45 26.18 6.30 -6.04
CA VAL A 45 24.89 5.77 -5.61
C VAL A 45 24.34 4.87 -6.71
N ALA A 46 23.79 3.71 -6.36
CA ALA A 46 23.14 2.83 -7.30
C ALA A 46 21.65 2.64 -7.01
N ILE A 47 20.85 2.49 -8.06
CA ILE A 47 19.45 2.05 -7.98
C ILE A 47 19.39 0.62 -8.49
N LYS A 48 19.07 -0.34 -7.61
CA LYS A 48 18.96 -1.75 -7.99
C LYS A 48 17.64 -2.04 -8.72
N ARG A 49 17.59 -3.16 -9.44
CA ARG A 49 16.35 -3.71 -10.01
C ARG A 49 15.57 -4.47 -8.93
N GLU A 50 14.29 -4.18 -8.79
CA GLU A 50 13.40 -4.89 -7.85
C GLU A 50 13.13 -6.33 -8.32
N THR A 51 13.19 -7.28 -7.37
CA THR A 51 13.04 -8.73 -7.65
C THR A 51 11.93 -9.39 -6.83
N VAL A 52 11.27 -8.64 -5.94
CA VAL A 52 10.29 -9.18 -4.98
C VAL A 52 9.11 -9.87 -5.65
N ASN A 53 8.51 -9.23 -6.67
CA ASN A 53 7.39 -9.77 -7.45
C ASN A 53 7.29 -9.06 -8.81
N LEU A 54 6.34 -9.49 -9.65
CA LEU A 54 6.12 -8.94 -11.00
C LEU A 54 5.45 -7.56 -11.01
N TRP A 55 4.78 -7.19 -9.92
CA TRP A 55 3.96 -5.98 -9.80
C TRP A 55 4.70 -4.83 -9.09
N GLU A 56 5.91 -5.06 -8.57
CA GLU A 56 6.74 -4.02 -7.96
C GLU A 56 7.41 -3.20 -9.07
N GLN A 57 6.75 -2.11 -9.45
CA GLN A 57 7.22 -1.20 -10.48
C GLN A 57 7.89 0.06 -9.90
N ARG A 58 7.84 0.29 -8.58
CA ARG A 58 8.35 1.52 -7.99
C ARG A 58 9.87 1.61 -8.10
N SER A 59 10.37 2.83 -8.04
CA SER A 59 11.80 3.16 -7.95
C SER A 59 12.06 3.90 -6.64
N PRO A 60 13.20 3.67 -5.95
CA PRO A 60 13.54 4.43 -4.75
C PRO A 60 13.81 5.91 -5.05
N LEU A 61 14.22 6.24 -6.28
CA LEU A 61 14.37 7.61 -6.78
C LEU A 61 13.69 7.75 -8.14
N ALA A 62 13.04 8.90 -8.35
CA ALA A 62 12.51 9.31 -9.64
C ALA A 62 13.60 10.02 -10.48
N PRO A 63 13.46 10.06 -11.82
CA PRO A 63 14.44 10.69 -12.72
C PRO A 63 14.79 12.15 -12.35
N ASN A 64 13.82 12.93 -11.90
CA ASN A 64 14.06 14.31 -11.44
C ASN A 64 14.97 14.38 -10.20
N GLN A 65 14.86 13.44 -9.25
CA GLN A 65 15.73 13.34 -8.07
C GLN A 65 17.12 12.87 -8.46
N VAL A 66 17.22 11.95 -9.43
CA VAL A 66 18.50 11.53 -10.01
C VAL A 66 19.21 12.71 -10.65
N LYS A 67 18.50 13.53 -11.43
CA LYS A 67 19.05 14.75 -12.04
C LYS A 67 19.64 15.69 -11.00
N GLN A 68 18.97 15.87 -9.86
CA GLN A 68 19.48 16.70 -8.75
C GLN A 68 20.77 16.12 -8.14
N LEU A 69 20.84 14.80 -7.96
CA LEU A 69 22.04 14.14 -7.45
C LEU A 69 23.23 14.30 -8.42
N VAL A 70 22.99 14.09 -9.71
CA VAL A 70 24.01 14.23 -10.76
C VAL A 70 24.52 15.68 -10.83
N GLN A 71 23.62 16.67 -10.77
CA GLN A 71 23.99 18.08 -10.71
C GLN A 71 24.84 18.42 -9.48
N ASN A 72 24.66 17.71 -8.37
CA ASN A 72 25.48 17.83 -7.16
C ASN A 72 26.78 17.01 -7.22
N GLY A 73 27.15 16.48 -8.38
CA GLY A 73 28.40 15.73 -8.59
C GLY A 73 28.39 14.27 -8.11
N VAL A 74 27.21 13.73 -7.77
CA VAL A 74 27.04 12.32 -7.40
C VAL A 74 26.93 11.48 -8.68
N ARG A 75 27.72 10.41 -8.79
CA ARG A 75 27.58 9.46 -9.88
C ARG A 75 26.43 8.50 -9.56
N VAL A 76 25.43 8.40 -10.44
CA VAL A 76 24.25 7.55 -10.24
C VAL A 76 24.28 6.38 -11.23
N LEU A 77 24.36 5.16 -10.71
CA LEU A 77 24.25 3.92 -11.48
C LEU A 77 22.81 3.38 -11.39
N VAL A 78 22.27 2.86 -12.48
CA VAL A 78 20.91 2.28 -12.48
C VAL A 78 20.93 0.92 -13.16
N GLN A 79 20.49 -0.12 -12.44
CA GLN A 79 20.28 -1.42 -13.06
C GLN A 79 19.13 -1.35 -14.07
N PRO A 80 19.34 -1.81 -15.32
CA PRO A 80 18.30 -1.94 -16.33
C PRO A 80 17.11 -2.74 -15.80
N SER A 81 15.88 -2.31 -16.07
CA SER A 81 14.67 -3.03 -15.67
C SER A 81 13.51 -2.70 -16.60
N ASN A 82 12.87 -3.74 -17.14
CA ASN A 82 11.67 -3.60 -17.97
C ASN A 82 10.37 -3.47 -17.14
N ARG A 83 10.46 -3.52 -15.80
CA ARG A 83 9.30 -3.48 -14.90
C ARG A 83 9.11 -2.14 -14.21
N ARG A 84 10.17 -1.34 -14.11
CA ARG A 84 10.15 -0.09 -13.38
C ARG A 84 9.20 0.89 -14.07
N CYS A 85 8.48 1.69 -13.30
CA CYS A 85 7.53 2.68 -13.79
C CYS A 85 8.19 3.87 -14.52
N PHE A 86 9.53 3.95 -14.48
CA PHE A 86 10.35 4.88 -15.24
C PHE A 86 11.25 4.08 -16.17
N SER A 87 11.31 4.52 -17.42
CA SER A 87 12.12 3.92 -18.48
C SER A 87 13.62 4.19 -18.28
N ALA A 88 14.47 3.37 -18.91
CA ALA A 88 15.92 3.60 -18.93
C ALA A 88 16.27 4.97 -19.52
N ALA A 89 15.62 5.34 -20.63
CA ALA A 89 15.83 6.62 -21.31
C ALA A 89 15.56 7.84 -20.39
N GLU A 90 14.57 7.76 -19.49
CA GLU A 90 14.31 8.82 -18.51
C GLU A 90 15.45 8.98 -17.49
N PHE A 91 16.07 7.87 -17.07
CA PHE A 91 17.24 7.92 -16.18
C PHE A 91 18.48 8.43 -16.90
N GLU A 92 18.72 7.99 -18.14
CA GLU A 92 19.83 8.47 -18.96
C GLU A 92 19.72 9.97 -19.23
N ALA A 93 18.52 10.45 -19.58
CA ALA A 93 18.24 11.88 -19.74
C ALA A 93 18.42 12.69 -18.44
N ALA A 94 18.31 12.04 -17.28
CA ALA A 94 18.63 12.62 -15.97
C ALA A 94 20.13 12.60 -15.64
N GLY A 95 20.98 12.01 -16.50
CA GLY A 95 22.42 11.89 -16.31
C GLY A 95 22.86 10.66 -15.52
N ALA A 96 21.98 9.67 -15.34
CA ALA A 96 22.34 8.39 -14.76
C ALA A 96 23.06 7.49 -15.78
N ILE A 97 23.83 6.52 -15.29
CA ILE A 97 24.52 5.52 -16.10
C ILE A 97 23.79 4.19 -15.93
N MET A 98 23.26 3.65 -17.03
CA MET A 98 22.66 2.32 -17.04
C MET A 98 23.75 1.26 -16.95
N GLN A 99 23.75 0.47 -15.86
CA GLN A 99 24.82 -0.50 -15.58
C GLN A 99 24.26 -1.68 -14.78
N GLU A 100 24.57 -2.91 -15.21
CA GLU A 100 24.12 -4.12 -14.52
C GLU A 100 24.93 -4.39 -13.25
N ASP A 101 26.26 -4.23 -13.32
CA ASP A 101 27.14 -4.37 -12.17
C ASP A 101 27.11 -3.12 -11.27
N LEU A 102 26.96 -3.32 -9.96
CA LEU A 102 26.86 -2.25 -8.97
C LEU A 102 28.03 -2.24 -7.97
N HIS A 103 29.11 -2.99 -8.21
CA HIS A 103 30.26 -3.07 -7.29
C HIS A 103 30.94 -1.73 -7.03
N GLU A 104 30.88 -0.77 -7.96
CA GLU A 104 31.44 0.56 -7.74
C GLU A 104 30.67 1.38 -6.70
N ALA A 105 29.38 1.06 -6.49
CA ALA A 105 28.51 1.85 -5.62
C ALA A 105 28.92 1.75 -4.14
N ASN A 106 28.86 2.87 -3.44
CA ASN A 106 29.00 2.94 -1.99
C ASN A 106 27.65 2.71 -1.30
N LEU A 107 26.57 3.23 -1.90
CA LEU A 107 25.20 3.14 -1.43
C LEU A 107 24.32 2.53 -2.53
N ILE A 108 23.62 1.45 -2.22
CA ILE A 108 22.70 0.77 -3.13
C ILE A 108 21.27 0.93 -2.61
N LEU A 109 20.43 1.59 -3.41
CA LEU A 109 19.05 1.88 -3.11
C LEU A 109 18.14 0.81 -3.73
N GLY A 110 17.15 0.38 -2.96
CA GLY A 110 16.01 -0.38 -3.44
C GLY A 110 14.74 0.07 -2.73
N VAL A 111 13.58 -0.39 -3.20
CA VAL A 111 12.31 -0.23 -2.50
C VAL A 111 12.16 -1.39 -1.53
N LYS A 112 12.22 -2.64 -2.01
CA LYS A 112 11.98 -3.83 -1.21
C LYS A 112 13.23 -4.69 -1.04
N ARG A 113 13.19 -5.51 0.01
CA ARG A 113 14.16 -6.60 0.20
C ARG A 113 14.06 -7.63 -0.94
N PRO A 114 15.18 -8.22 -1.38
CA PRO A 114 15.13 -9.41 -2.23
C PRO A 114 14.49 -10.59 -1.49
N THR A 115 13.83 -11.47 -2.25
CA THR A 115 13.09 -12.63 -1.71
C THR A 115 13.92 -13.90 -1.62
N LYS A 116 14.93 -14.08 -2.49
CA LYS A 116 15.71 -15.33 -2.59
C LYS A 116 17.10 -15.29 -1.94
N LEU A 117 17.53 -14.12 -1.46
CA LEU A 117 18.82 -13.90 -0.76
C LEU A 117 20.05 -14.54 -1.43
N ARG A 118 20.08 -14.65 -2.76
CA ARG A 118 21.19 -15.26 -3.49
C ARG A 118 22.47 -14.44 -3.28
N SER A 119 23.63 -15.05 -3.51
CA SER A 119 24.92 -14.34 -3.44
C SER A 119 24.95 -13.08 -4.31
N THR A 120 24.27 -13.10 -5.45
CA THR A 120 24.15 -11.97 -6.39
C THR A 120 23.06 -10.95 -6.04
N ASP A 121 22.15 -11.25 -5.12
CA ASP A 121 21.04 -10.33 -4.75
C ASP A 121 21.51 -9.21 -3.81
N LEU A 122 22.54 -9.48 -3.00
CA LEU A 122 23.13 -8.55 -2.04
C LEU A 122 24.65 -8.65 -2.07
N LEU A 123 25.30 -7.59 -2.53
CA LEU A 123 26.76 -7.48 -2.57
C LEU A 123 27.33 -7.34 -1.16
N PRO A 124 28.38 -8.10 -0.80
CA PRO A 124 29.00 -8.00 0.51
C PRO A 124 29.72 -6.67 0.71
N GLU A 125 29.87 -6.27 1.98
CA GLU A 125 30.62 -5.08 2.41
C GLU A 125 30.11 -3.76 1.78
N LYS A 126 28.82 -3.72 1.44
CA LYS A 126 28.12 -2.52 0.90
C LYS A 126 27.21 -1.86 1.91
N THR A 127 26.81 -0.62 1.59
CA THR A 127 25.69 0.04 2.28
C THR A 127 24.44 -0.05 1.43
N TYR A 128 23.33 -0.47 2.02
CA TYR A 128 22.04 -0.53 1.35
C TYR A 128 21.00 0.35 2.04
N ALA A 129 20.07 0.90 1.28
CA ALA A 129 18.86 1.52 1.82
C ALA A 129 17.61 0.96 1.13
N PHE A 130 16.74 0.33 1.91
CA PHE A 130 15.46 -0.26 1.50
C PHE A 130 14.64 -0.68 2.72
N PHE A 131 13.38 -1.11 2.55
CA PHE A 131 12.61 -1.73 3.63
C PHE A 131 13.11 -3.15 3.91
N THR A 132 13.91 -3.33 4.96
CA THR A 132 14.43 -4.66 5.34
C THR A 132 13.35 -5.53 5.95
N HIS A 133 12.35 -4.92 6.58
CA HIS A 133 11.29 -5.59 7.35
C HIS A 133 11.84 -6.45 8.51
N THR A 134 13.02 -6.10 9.05
CA THR A 134 13.66 -6.85 10.15
C THR A 134 13.41 -6.24 11.53
N ILE A 135 13.10 -4.94 11.64
CA ILE A 135 12.98 -4.23 12.92
C ILE A 135 11.92 -4.80 13.88
N LYS A 136 10.91 -5.50 13.34
CA LYS A 136 9.82 -6.13 14.10
C LYS A 136 10.09 -7.58 14.49
N ALA A 137 11.32 -8.08 14.28
CA ALA A 137 11.75 -9.45 14.61
C ALA A 137 10.79 -10.54 14.10
N GLN A 138 10.24 -10.35 12.90
CA GLN A 138 9.31 -11.31 12.31
C GLN A 138 10.10 -12.52 11.82
N PRO A 139 9.73 -13.77 12.19
CA PRO A 139 10.52 -14.97 11.88
C PRO A 139 10.91 -15.08 10.40
N ASP A 140 9.96 -14.83 9.49
CA ASP A 140 10.16 -14.90 8.03
C ASP A 140 11.20 -13.91 7.47
N ASN A 141 11.60 -12.92 8.26
CA ASN A 141 12.57 -11.89 7.87
C ASN A 141 13.93 -12.05 8.58
N MET A 142 14.10 -13.00 9.51
CA MET A 142 15.34 -13.11 10.29
C MET A 142 16.50 -13.68 9.47
N GLU A 143 16.25 -14.58 8.52
CA GLU A 143 17.28 -15.05 7.58
C GLU A 143 17.92 -13.88 6.79
N MET A 144 17.13 -12.85 6.47
CA MET A 144 17.67 -11.63 5.86
C MET A 144 18.62 -10.91 6.82
N LEU A 145 18.27 -10.81 8.11
CA LEU A 145 19.13 -10.16 9.09
C LEU A 145 20.46 -10.90 9.23
N ASP A 146 20.43 -12.23 9.32
CA ASP A 146 21.63 -13.07 9.36
C ASP A 146 22.50 -12.86 8.12
N THR A 147 21.88 -12.89 6.93
CA THR A 147 22.57 -12.63 5.66
C THR A 147 23.25 -11.25 5.63
N LEU A 148 22.59 -10.22 6.16
CA LEU A 148 23.16 -8.87 6.21
C LEU A 148 24.37 -8.81 7.13
N LEU A 149 24.33 -9.51 8.27
CA LEU A 149 25.44 -9.59 9.23
C LEU A 149 26.62 -10.37 8.66
N GLU A 150 26.39 -11.58 8.13
CA GLU A 150 27.40 -12.45 7.53
C GLU A 150 28.16 -11.74 6.40
N ARG A 151 27.43 -11.02 5.54
CA ARG A 151 28.00 -10.27 4.42
C ARG A 151 28.54 -8.89 4.80
N LYS A 152 28.54 -8.54 6.09
CA LYS A 152 28.99 -7.25 6.63
C LYS A 152 28.33 -6.06 5.92
N ILE A 153 27.04 -6.19 5.63
CA ILE A 153 26.26 -5.15 4.95
C ILE A 153 25.75 -4.15 5.97
N ARG A 154 26.01 -2.87 5.73
CA ARG A 154 25.38 -1.78 6.49
C ARG A 154 24.02 -1.46 5.89
N THR A 155 22.98 -1.36 6.71
CA THR A 155 21.62 -1.01 6.24
C THR A 155 21.13 0.32 6.78
N ILE A 156 20.42 1.05 5.92
CA ILE A 156 19.62 2.23 6.24
C ILE A 156 18.17 1.83 5.99
N ASP A 157 17.47 1.38 7.04
CA ASP A 157 16.08 0.95 6.91
C ASP A 157 15.16 2.17 6.80
N TYR A 158 14.46 2.28 5.67
CA TYR A 158 13.47 3.32 5.44
C TYR A 158 12.33 3.31 6.48
N GLU A 159 12.06 2.18 7.13
CA GLU A 159 11.06 2.11 8.21
C GLU A 159 11.47 2.89 9.45
N CYS A 160 12.78 3.01 9.70
CA CYS A 160 13.36 3.68 10.86
C CYS A 160 13.74 5.14 10.61
N MET A 161 13.54 5.65 9.38
CA MET A 161 13.86 7.05 9.04
C MET A 161 12.80 8.01 9.58
N VAL A 162 13.16 8.75 10.62
CA VAL A 162 12.31 9.76 11.27
C VAL A 162 12.96 11.15 11.27
N ASN A 163 12.14 12.20 11.38
CA ASN A 163 12.62 13.56 11.61
C ASN A 163 12.89 13.82 13.11
N SER A 164 13.29 15.04 13.45
CA SER A 164 13.55 15.47 14.84
C SER A 164 12.30 15.41 15.75
N ALA A 165 11.10 15.38 15.18
CA ALA A 165 9.83 15.21 15.89
C ALA A 165 9.37 13.73 15.92
N ASN A 166 10.26 12.78 15.61
CA ASN A 166 10.00 11.35 15.55
C ASN A 166 8.92 10.94 14.51
N GLN A 167 8.65 11.79 13.52
CA GLN A 167 7.72 11.49 12.44
C GLN A 167 8.46 10.80 11.29
N ARG A 168 7.89 9.69 10.81
CA ARG A 168 8.45 8.91 9.71
C ARG A 168 8.52 9.71 8.42
N LEU A 169 9.71 9.76 7.81
CA LEU A 169 9.98 10.51 6.58
C LEU A 169 9.57 9.74 5.32
N VAL A 170 9.74 8.42 5.32
CA VAL A 170 9.45 7.57 4.16
C VAL A 170 8.17 6.78 4.41
N ALA A 171 7.05 7.25 3.85
CA ALA A 171 5.76 6.58 3.97
C ALA A 171 4.95 6.63 2.67
N PHE A 172 4.24 5.53 2.37
CA PHE A 172 3.36 5.41 1.19
C PHE A 172 1.87 5.46 1.53
N GLY A 173 1.52 5.83 2.76
CA GLY A 173 0.16 5.66 3.29
C GLY A 173 -0.91 6.24 2.37
N LYS A 174 -0.73 7.47 1.88
CA LYS A 174 -1.70 8.13 1.01
C LYS A 174 -1.92 7.39 -0.32
N TYR A 175 -0.85 6.91 -0.94
CA TYR A 175 -0.91 6.11 -2.17
C TYR A 175 -1.55 4.74 -1.96
N ALA A 176 -1.33 4.11 -0.81
CA ALA A 176 -2.04 2.89 -0.44
C ALA A 176 -3.55 3.14 -0.30
N GLY A 177 -3.94 4.30 0.22
CA GLY A 177 -5.33 4.77 0.24
C GLY A 177 -5.91 4.92 -1.16
N PHE A 178 -5.15 5.51 -2.08
CA PHE A 178 -5.56 5.65 -3.49
C PHE A 178 -5.83 4.29 -4.13
N SER A 179 -4.81 3.42 -4.18
CA SER A 179 -4.91 2.12 -4.85
C SER A 179 -5.93 1.21 -4.17
N GLY A 180 -5.95 1.20 -2.84
CA GLY A 180 -6.89 0.38 -2.06
C GLY A 180 -8.34 0.74 -2.33
N THR A 181 -8.68 2.04 -2.38
CA THR A 181 -10.05 2.46 -2.67
C THR A 181 -10.44 2.14 -4.11
N ILE A 182 -9.55 2.35 -5.09
CA ILE A 182 -9.83 2.01 -6.49
C ILE A 182 -10.11 0.51 -6.63
N ASP A 183 -9.26 -0.35 -6.06
CA ASP A 183 -9.41 -1.80 -6.12
C ASP A 183 -10.68 -2.29 -5.40
N ILE A 184 -11.06 -1.65 -4.30
CA ILE A 184 -12.31 -1.94 -3.59
C ILE A 184 -13.52 -1.57 -4.44
N LEU A 185 -13.52 -0.42 -5.11
CA LEU A 185 -14.61 -0.02 -6.01
C LEU A 185 -14.70 -0.95 -7.22
N HIS A 186 -13.58 -1.36 -7.80
CA HIS A 186 -13.55 -2.39 -8.84
C HIS A 186 -14.14 -3.72 -8.33
N GLY A 187 -13.65 -4.22 -7.19
CA GLY A 187 -14.12 -5.45 -6.57
C GLY A 187 -15.61 -5.40 -6.21
N LEU A 188 -16.11 -4.23 -5.79
CA LEU A 188 -17.54 -3.97 -5.58
C LEU A 188 -18.33 -4.17 -6.88
N GLY A 189 -17.87 -3.60 -7.99
CA GLY A 189 -18.51 -3.80 -9.31
C GLY A 189 -18.64 -5.28 -9.68
N ILE A 190 -17.53 -6.03 -9.57
CA ILE A 190 -17.51 -7.48 -9.87
C ILE A 190 -18.42 -8.25 -8.91
N ARG A 191 -18.41 -7.91 -7.62
CA ARG A 191 -19.24 -8.57 -6.59
C ARG A 191 -20.73 -8.36 -6.85
N LEU A 192 -21.13 -7.15 -7.25
CA LEU A 192 -22.51 -6.80 -7.60
C LEU A 192 -22.94 -7.51 -8.89
N LEU A 193 -22.06 -7.60 -9.89
CA LEU A 193 -22.32 -8.38 -11.10
C LEU A 193 -22.60 -9.85 -10.80
N ALA A 194 -21.81 -10.45 -9.91
CA ALA A 194 -22.04 -11.82 -9.46
C ALA A 194 -23.38 -12.03 -8.72
N MET A 195 -24.02 -10.95 -8.23
CA MET A 195 -25.38 -10.98 -7.68
C MET A 195 -26.47 -10.66 -8.71
N GLY A 196 -26.12 -10.55 -9.99
CA GLY A 196 -27.05 -10.19 -11.06
C GLY A 196 -27.29 -8.68 -11.20
N HIS A 197 -26.39 -7.84 -10.68
CA HIS A 197 -26.52 -6.39 -10.77
C HIS A 197 -25.45 -5.79 -11.68
N THR A 198 -25.87 -5.15 -12.77
CA THR A 198 -24.99 -4.28 -13.55
C THR A 198 -24.96 -2.91 -12.86
N THR A 199 -23.78 -2.45 -12.46
CA THR A 199 -23.61 -1.17 -11.74
C THR A 199 -22.49 -0.32 -12.36
N PRO A 200 -22.50 1.01 -12.16
CA PRO A 200 -21.45 1.89 -12.68
C PRO A 200 -20.03 1.51 -12.27
N PHE A 201 -19.87 0.84 -11.11
CA PHE A 201 -18.57 0.41 -10.60
C PHE A 201 -17.84 -0.60 -11.50
N LEU A 202 -18.56 -1.32 -12.38
CA LEU A 202 -17.95 -2.25 -13.35
C LEU A 202 -17.00 -1.56 -14.35
N GLN A 203 -17.16 -0.24 -14.55
CA GLN A 203 -16.30 0.54 -15.43
C GLN A 203 -14.96 0.89 -14.78
N ILE A 204 -14.84 0.76 -13.46
CA ILE A 204 -13.60 1.02 -12.73
C ILE A 204 -12.69 -0.20 -12.90
N SER A 205 -11.47 0.02 -13.37
CA SER A 205 -10.42 -0.99 -13.47
C SER A 205 -9.62 -1.08 -12.16
N MET A 206 -8.86 -2.16 -11.99
CA MET A 206 -7.86 -2.26 -10.93
C MET A 206 -6.83 -1.11 -11.03
N ALA A 207 -6.32 -0.66 -9.88
CA ALA A 207 -5.44 0.49 -9.77
C ALA A 207 -4.18 0.39 -10.64
N HIS A 208 -3.62 -0.82 -10.79
CA HIS A 208 -2.42 -1.07 -11.58
C HIS A 208 -2.62 -0.94 -13.11
N ASN A 209 -3.87 -0.85 -13.58
CA ASN A 209 -4.17 -0.64 -15.00
C ASN A 209 -4.13 0.83 -15.41
N TYR A 210 -4.09 1.76 -14.44
CA TYR A 210 -4.00 3.19 -14.71
C TYR A 210 -2.54 3.64 -14.75
N THR A 211 -2.19 4.45 -15.75
CA THR A 211 -0.83 5.01 -15.85
C THR A 211 -0.57 6.06 -14.77
N ASN A 212 -1.61 6.78 -14.35
CA ASN A 212 -1.50 7.83 -13.35
C ASN A 212 -2.80 8.00 -12.56
N LEU A 213 -2.71 8.74 -11.44
CA LEU A 213 -3.83 9.00 -10.53
C LEU A 213 -4.99 9.74 -11.19
N GLN A 214 -4.72 10.66 -12.13
CA GLN A 214 -5.75 11.48 -12.78
C GLN A 214 -6.67 10.60 -13.64
N GLN A 215 -6.11 9.65 -14.37
CA GLN A 215 -6.90 8.67 -15.14
C GLN A 215 -7.78 7.82 -14.22
N ALA A 216 -7.23 7.34 -13.10
CA ALA A 216 -8.00 6.57 -12.13
C ALA A 216 -9.17 7.39 -11.54
N GLN A 217 -8.90 8.62 -11.11
CA GLN A 217 -9.92 9.52 -10.58
C GLN A 217 -10.99 9.84 -11.62
N GLN A 218 -10.63 10.00 -12.89
CA GLN A 218 -11.60 10.23 -13.96
C GLN A 218 -12.52 9.02 -14.14
N SER A 219 -11.98 7.80 -14.09
CA SER A 219 -12.78 6.58 -14.15
C SER A 219 -13.77 6.48 -12.98
N VAL A 220 -13.32 6.82 -11.77
CA VAL A 220 -14.19 6.86 -10.58
C VAL A 220 -15.27 7.95 -10.73
N ARG A 221 -14.91 9.12 -11.27
CA ARG A 221 -15.84 10.23 -11.49
C ARG A 221 -16.94 9.89 -12.51
N LEU A 222 -16.60 9.18 -13.58
CA LEU A 222 -17.58 8.70 -14.56
C LEU A 222 -18.58 7.73 -13.93
N ALA A 223 -18.11 6.79 -13.10
CA ALA A 223 -19.00 5.93 -12.33
C ALA A 223 -19.88 6.74 -11.36
N GLY A 224 -19.31 7.76 -10.72
CA GLY A 224 -20.01 8.68 -9.83
C GLY A 224 -21.14 9.45 -10.53
N TYR A 225 -20.93 9.89 -11.77
CA TYR A 225 -21.96 10.58 -12.56
C TYR A 225 -23.19 9.69 -12.79
N GLU A 226 -22.98 8.42 -13.14
CA GLU A 226 -24.09 7.46 -13.33
C GLU A 226 -24.79 7.14 -12.00
N VAL A 227 -24.05 7.05 -10.89
CA VAL A 227 -24.65 6.94 -9.55
C VAL A 227 -25.56 8.14 -9.24
N ALA A 228 -25.09 9.36 -9.51
CA ALA A 228 -25.88 10.59 -9.27
C ALA A 228 -27.18 10.64 -10.10
N ARG A 229 -27.19 10.01 -11.27
CA ARG A 229 -28.38 9.84 -12.12
C ARG A 229 -29.32 8.72 -11.68
N GLY A 230 -29.03 8.05 -10.55
CA GLY A 230 -29.85 6.98 -10.02
C GLY A 230 -29.70 5.65 -10.75
N ARG A 231 -28.54 5.38 -11.37
CA ARG A 231 -28.26 4.10 -12.05
C ARG A 231 -27.88 2.95 -11.12
N LEU A 232 -27.96 3.14 -9.80
CA LEU A 232 -27.84 2.04 -8.84
C LEU A 232 -29.17 1.29 -8.72
N PRO A 233 -29.19 -0.05 -8.84
CA PRO A 233 -30.40 -0.84 -8.67
C PRO A 233 -31.06 -0.66 -7.30
N ASP A 234 -32.39 -0.64 -7.29
CA ASP A 234 -33.21 -0.48 -6.07
C ASP A 234 -32.97 -1.57 -5.03
N SER A 235 -32.66 -2.78 -5.51
CA SER A 235 -32.31 -3.94 -4.67
C SER A 235 -31.09 -3.69 -3.78
N ILE A 236 -30.16 -2.84 -4.19
CA ILE A 236 -28.94 -2.51 -3.43
C ILE A 236 -29.26 -1.55 -2.29
N GLY A 237 -30.19 -0.61 -2.48
CA GLY A 237 -30.46 0.44 -1.49
C GLY A 237 -29.29 1.44 -1.34
N PRO A 238 -29.27 2.24 -0.27
CA PRO A 238 -28.22 3.24 -0.03
C PRO A 238 -26.86 2.57 0.16
N LEU A 239 -25.84 3.06 -0.56
CA LEU A 239 -24.48 2.54 -0.42
C LEU A 239 -23.73 3.32 0.65
N ILE A 240 -23.21 2.62 1.65
CA ILE A 240 -22.42 3.19 2.74
C ILE A 240 -21.01 2.58 2.70
N ILE A 241 -20.00 3.46 2.70
CA ILE A 241 -18.59 3.10 2.80
C ILE A 241 -18.06 3.58 4.14
N VAL A 242 -17.58 2.65 4.97
CA VAL A 242 -16.94 2.98 6.24
C VAL A 242 -15.43 2.91 6.08
N VAL A 243 -14.77 4.03 6.35
CA VAL A 243 -13.31 4.18 6.37
C VAL A 243 -12.85 4.21 7.82
N HIS A 244 -12.00 3.27 8.20
CA HIS A 244 -11.50 3.20 9.58
C HIS A 244 -10.19 3.95 9.79
N GLY A 245 -10.19 4.83 10.79
CA GLY A 245 -9.08 5.71 11.13
C GLY A 245 -9.00 6.96 10.25
N ASP A 246 -8.09 7.85 10.61
CA ASP A 246 -7.92 9.20 10.06
C ASP A 246 -6.48 9.48 9.55
N GLY A 247 -5.62 8.45 9.57
CA GLY A 247 -4.25 8.55 9.11
C GLY A 247 -4.11 8.71 7.59
N ASN A 248 -2.87 8.78 7.10
CA ASN A 248 -2.52 9.00 5.69
C ASN A 248 -3.28 8.11 4.69
N VAL A 249 -3.53 6.85 5.06
CA VAL A 249 -4.26 5.90 4.21
C VAL A 249 -5.72 6.30 4.07
N SER A 250 -6.38 6.63 5.17
CA SER A 250 -7.77 7.12 5.18
C SER A 250 -7.92 8.40 4.37
N GLN A 251 -7.00 9.35 4.54
CA GLN A 251 -6.99 10.58 3.74
C GLN A 251 -6.81 10.30 2.24
N GLY A 252 -5.99 9.31 1.89
CA GLY A 252 -5.85 8.85 0.50
C GLY A 252 -7.15 8.27 -0.04
N SER A 253 -7.81 7.41 0.74
CA SER A 253 -9.09 6.83 0.38
C SER A 253 -10.18 7.86 0.18
N GLN A 254 -10.31 8.81 1.12
CA GLN A 254 -11.26 9.91 1.04
C GLN A 254 -11.07 10.73 -0.24
N MET A 255 -9.83 11.03 -0.63
CA MET A 255 -9.55 11.77 -1.88
C MET A 255 -10.01 11.03 -3.16
N ILE A 256 -10.02 9.70 -3.18
CA ILE A 256 -10.63 8.94 -4.28
C ILE A 256 -12.15 8.96 -4.17
N LEU A 257 -12.69 8.74 -2.96
CA LEU A 257 -14.13 8.74 -2.71
C LEU A 257 -14.78 10.09 -3.04
N ASP A 258 -14.08 11.20 -2.82
CA ASP A 258 -14.53 12.56 -3.17
C ASP A 258 -14.73 12.76 -4.68
N SER A 259 -14.28 11.81 -5.52
CA SER A 259 -14.60 11.79 -6.95
C SER A 259 -15.99 11.21 -7.25
N LEU A 260 -16.66 10.61 -6.27
CA LEU A 260 -18.03 10.11 -6.32
C LEU A 260 -19.00 11.15 -5.73
N PRO A 261 -20.33 11.06 -5.98
CA PRO A 261 -21.31 11.91 -5.32
C PRO A 261 -21.47 11.51 -3.84
N VAL A 262 -20.51 11.90 -3.00
CA VAL A 262 -20.45 11.47 -1.60
C VAL A 262 -21.16 12.41 -0.63
N ARG A 263 -21.68 11.83 0.46
CA ARG A 263 -22.13 12.55 1.65
C ARG A 263 -21.45 11.97 2.87
N TYR A 264 -20.68 12.79 3.57
CA TYR A 264 -20.05 12.36 4.82
C TYR A 264 -21.08 12.33 5.95
N ILE A 265 -21.05 11.26 6.73
CA ILE A 265 -21.96 11.02 7.85
C ILE A 265 -21.17 10.62 9.10
N HIS A 266 -21.75 10.90 10.26
CA HIS A 266 -21.20 10.45 11.53
C HIS A 266 -21.60 9.00 11.82
N PRO A 267 -20.80 8.24 12.59
CA PRO A 267 -21.11 6.84 12.93
C PRO A 267 -22.51 6.62 13.52
N GLU A 268 -23.03 7.58 14.29
CA GLU A 268 -24.36 7.53 14.90
C GLU A 268 -25.49 7.51 13.85
N GLN A 269 -25.23 8.06 12.66
CA GLN A 269 -26.20 8.17 11.56
C GLN A 269 -26.26 6.91 10.68
N LEU A 270 -25.36 5.93 10.87
CA LEU A 270 -25.26 4.73 10.03
C LEU A 270 -26.59 3.97 9.91
N ASN A 271 -27.29 3.78 11.03
CA ASN A 271 -28.55 3.04 11.07
C ASN A 271 -29.70 3.77 10.35
N GLU A 272 -29.77 5.09 10.50
CA GLU A 272 -30.78 5.91 9.85
C GLU A 272 -30.57 5.92 8.33
N VAL A 273 -29.33 6.17 7.90
CA VAL A 273 -28.96 6.21 6.48
C VAL A 273 -29.13 4.86 5.81
N ALA A 274 -28.85 3.75 6.50
CA ALA A 274 -29.06 2.42 5.95
C ALA A 274 -30.54 2.12 5.61
N ARG A 275 -31.48 2.74 6.33
CA ARG A 275 -32.93 2.57 6.11
C ARG A 275 -33.50 3.59 5.14
N ASN A 276 -33.13 4.86 5.31
CA ASN A 276 -33.80 6.00 4.70
C ASN A 276 -32.90 6.79 3.73
N GLY A 277 -31.68 6.34 3.50
CA GLY A 277 -30.73 7.02 2.63
C GLY A 277 -31.20 7.11 1.17
N SER A 278 -30.62 8.06 0.43
CA SER A 278 -30.79 8.16 -1.01
C SER A 278 -29.86 7.17 -1.73
N LYS A 279 -30.28 6.73 -2.92
CA LYS A 279 -29.47 5.88 -3.81
C LYS A 279 -28.65 6.69 -4.81
N ASN A 280 -28.89 8.00 -4.90
CA ASN A 280 -28.23 8.89 -5.86
C ASN A 280 -26.93 9.48 -5.30
N CYS A 281 -26.51 9.02 -4.13
CA CYS A 281 -25.25 9.41 -3.50
C CYS A 281 -24.67 8.22 -2.73
N ILE A 282 -23.39 8.32 -2.40
CA ILE A 282 -22.69 7.33 -1.58
C ILE A 282 -22.40 7.95 -0.23
N TYR A 283 -22.75 7.27 0.84
CA TYR A 283 -22.49 7.75 2.18
C TYR A 283 -21.11 7.29 2.64
N VAL A 284 -20.32 8.20 3.20
CA VAL A 284 -18.98 7.90 3.71
C VAL A 284 -18.94 8.18 5.21
N CYS A 285 -18.56 7.19 6.00
CA CYS A 285 -18.37 7.32 7.44
C CYS A 285 -16.89 7.12 7.77
N VAL A 286 -16.28 8.09 8.44
CA VAL A 286 -14.89 7.96 8.94
C VAL A 286 -14.95 7.61 10.42
N ALA A 287 -14.68 6.35 10.74
CA ALA A 287 -14.78 5.82 12.09
C ALA A 287 -13.39 5.67 12.74
N ASN A 288 -13.08 6.57 13.67
CA ASN A 288 -11.93 6.49 14.57
C ASN A 288 -12.13 5.51 15.74
N VAL A 289 -11.01 5.17 16.40
CA VAL A 289 -10.95 4.23 17.54
C VAL A 289 -11.93 4.63 18.65
N SER A 290 -12.05 5.93 18.93
CA SER A 290 -12.96 6.47 19.94
C SER A 290 -14.44 6.20 19.67
N HIS A 291 -14.84 5.93 18.43
CA HIS A 291 -16.24 5.64 18.09
C HIS A 291 -16.63 4.18 18.33
N TYR A 292 -15.64 3.28 18.47
CA TYR A 292 -15.90 1.86 18.62
C TYR A 292 -15.16 1.17 19.78
N MET A 293 -14.38 1.93 20.56
CA MET A 293 -13.76 1.47 21.79
C MET A 293 -14.36 2.22 22.97
N GLU A 294 -14.90 1.47 23.92
CA GLU A 294 -15.46 1.99 25.16
C GLU A 294 -14.63 1.50 26.33
N HIS A 295 -14.39 2.38 27.31
CA HIS A 295 -13.82 1.97 28.58
C HIS A 295 -14.83 1.05 29.30
N VAL A 296 -14.36 -0.05 29.90
CA VAL A 296 -15.23 -1.03 30.59
C VAL A 296 -16.04 -0.39 31.73
N ASP A 297 -15.43 0.55 32.46
CA ASP A 297 -16.10 1.37 33.49
C ASP A 297 -17.00 2.51 32.95
N GLY A 298 -17.20 2.63 31.64
CA GLY A 298 -18.02 3.71 31.04
C GLY A 298 -17.36 5.09 30.99
N LYS A 299 -16.05 5.18 31.27
CA LYS A 299 -15.27 6.44 31.16
C LYS A 299 -15.09 6.87 29.70
N PRO A 300 -14.86 8.18 29.44
CA PRO A 300 -14.50 8.66 28.11
C PRO A 300 -13.26 7.96 27.55
N PHE A 301 -13.22 7.76 26.23
CA PHE A 301 -12.07 7.14 25.56
C PHE A 301 -10.83 8.05 25.64
N VAL A 302 -9.72 7.49 26.12
CA VAL A 302 -8.41 8.18 26.15
C VAL A 302 -7.40 7.36 25.35
N MET A 303 -6.89 7.95 24.25
CA MET A 303 -6.02 7.24 23.30
C MET A 303 -4.70 6.76 23.92
N SER A 304 -4.08 7.56 24.80
CA SER A 304 -2.84 7.15 25.48
C SER A 304 -3.07 5.97 26.42
N GLU A 305 -4.14 6.00 27.21
CA GLU A 305 -4.50 4.90 28.11
C GLU A 305 -4.84 3.63 27.32
N TYR A 306 -5.51 3.74 26.17
CA TYR A 306 -5.79 2.59 25.32
C TYR A 306 -4.51 1.88 24.83
N PHE A 307 -3.46 2.64 24.50
CA PHE A 307 -2.19 2.05 24.07
C PHE A 307 -1.41 1.43 25.23
N GLU A 308 -1.47 2.00 26.43
CA GLU A 308 -0.77 1.50 27.60
C GLU A 308 -1.51 0.33 28.29
N GLN A 309 -2.84 0.37 28.28
CA GLN A 309 -3.72 -0.54 29.02
C GLN A 309 -4.95 -0.95 28.18
N PRO A 310 -4.75 -1.64 27.04
CA PRO A 310 -5.84 -2.00 26.14
C PRO A 310 -6.92 -2.88 26.79
N GLN A 311 -6.59 -3.62 27.84
CA GLN A 311 -7.52 -4.47 28.59
C GLN A 311 -8.67 -3.71 29.28
N LYS A 312 -8.51 -2.39 29.49
CA LYS A 312 -9.57 -1.54 30.06
C LYS A 312 -10.63 -1.14 29.04
N TYR A 313 -10.45 -1.51 27.78
CA TYR A 313 -11.33 -1.13 26.68
C TYR A 313 -11.96 -2.36 26.05
N ARG A 314 -13.25 -2.24 25.72
CA ARG A 314 -13.99 -3.24 24.95
C ARG A 314 -14.40 -2.65 23.61
N SER A 315 -14.34 -3.48 22.57
CA SER A 315 -14.79 -3.12 21.24
C SER A 315 -16.29 -3.35 21.12
N ASN A 316 -17.06 -2.31 20.81
CA ASN A 316 -18.47 -2.41 20.42
C ASN A 316 -18.64 -2.30 18.89
N PHE A 317 -17.56 -2.52 18.14
CA PHE A 317 -17.49 -2.32 16.69
C PHE A 317 -18.63 -3.00 15.94
N ILE A 318 -18.93 -4.26 16.27
CA ILE A 318 -19.98 -5.02 15.60
C ILE A 318 -21.35 -4.41 15.88
N GLU A 319 -21.60 -3.97 17.12
CA GLU A 319 -22.90 -3.44 17.53
C GLU A 319 -23.17 -2.02 17.00
N LYS A 320 -22.15 -1.17 16.94
CA LYS A 320 -22.30 0.24 16.52
C LYS A 320 -21.97 0.51 15.05
N GLN A 321 -21.01 -0.21 14.49
CA GLN A 321 -20.50 0.05 13.13
C GLN A 321 -21.05 -0.94 12.09
N GLN A 322 -21.78 -1.99 12.49
CA GLN A 322 -22.64 -2.73 11.57
C GLN A 322 -24.08 -2.24 11.71
N PRO A 323 -24.65 -1.59 10.68
CA PRO A 323 -26.07 -1.31 10.67
C PRO A 323 -26.83 -2.65 10.73
N ALA A 324 -27.75 -2.76 11.68
CA ALA A 324 -28.47 -3.99 12.01
C ALA A 324 -28.93 -4.78 10.76
N LYS A 325 -28.49 -6.03 10.63
CA LYS A 325 -29.03 -7.06 9.71
C LYS A 325 -29.27 -6.62 8.24
N SER A 326 -28.46 -5.72 7.69
CA SER A 326 -28.52 -5.39 6.26
C SER A 326 -27.33 -6.02 5.54
N HIS A 327 -27.58 -6.76 4.45
CA HIS A 327 -26.58 -7.43 3.62
C HIS A 327 -25.68 -6.46 2.81
N LYS A 328 -25.48 -5.23 3.32
CA LYS A 328 -25.27 -4.02 2.51
C LYS A 328 -24.25 -3.05 3.10
N LEU A 329 -23.28 -3.57 3.86
CA LEU A 329 -22.17 -2.78 4.40
C LEU A 329 -20.87 -3.15 3.68
N PHE A 330 -20.23 -2.18 3.01
CA PHE A 330 -18.88 -2.33 2.48
C PHE A 330 -17.91 -1.65 3.43
N VAL A 331 -17.24 -2.45 4.26
CA VAL A 331 -16.18 -1.97 5.16
C VAL A 331 -14.84 -2.06 4.43
N ALA A 332 -14.26 -0.91 4.13
CA ALA A 332 -12.91 -0.81 3.58
C ALA A 332 -11.93 -0.50 4.73
N ARG A 333 -11.27 -1.53 5.28
CA ARG A 333 -10.22 -1.34 6.28
C ARG A 333 -8.84 -1.45 5.62
N LEU A 334 -8.09 -0.36 5.65
CA LEU A 334 -6.72 -0.30 5.13
C LEU A 334 -5.74 0.03 6.26
N LYS A 335 -5.30 -0.97 7.05
CA LYS A 335 -4.07 -0.88 7.87
C LYS A 335 -3.55 -2.23 8.38
N ASP A 336 -2.25 -2.22 8.67
CA ASP A 336 -1.35 -3.34 8.92
C ASP A 336 -1.65 -4.11 10.23
N LYS A 337 -1.89 -5.43 10.09
CA LYS A 337 -2.08 -6.47 11.12
C LYS A 337 -3.39 -6.43 11.92
N TRP A 338 -4.15 -7.54 11.89
CA TRP A 338 -4.62 -8.35 13.03
C TRP A 338 -5.31 -9.64 12.51
N ASP A 339 -5.18 -10.70 13.31
CA ASP A 339 -5.73 -12.05 13.13
C ASP A 339 -7.27 -12.14 13.32
N LEU A 340 -7.80 -13.26 12.81
CA LEU A 340 -9.05 -13.97 13.14
C LEU A 340 -10.33 -13.77 12.29
N HIS A 341 -10.72 -14.91 11.70
CA HIS A 341 -12.03 -15.45 11.38
C HIS A 341 -13.27 -14.60 11.69
N VAL A 342 -13.88 -13.99 10.66
CA VAL A 342 -15.31 -13.65 10.66
C VAL A 342 -15.88 -13.87 9.24
N GLN A 343 -16.80 -14.83 9.11
CA GLN A 343 -17.58 -15.09 7.91
C GLN A 343 -18.72 -14.07 7.83
N HIS A 344 -18.53 -12.95 7.13
CA HIS A 344 -19.52 -12.11 6.43
C HIS A 344 -18.70 -11.15 5.54
N ALA A 345 -19.22 -10.69 4.40
CA ALA A 345 -18.40 -10.11 3.32
C ALA A 345 -17.53 -8.89 3.74
N PHE A 346 -16.28 -9.15 4.12
CA PHE A 346 -15.22 -8.18 4.32
C PHE A 346 -14.30 -8.21 3.08
N LEU A 347 -14.33 -7.16 2.25
CA LEU A 347 -13.30 -6.95 1.24
C LEU A 347 -12.09 -6.30 1.92
N CYS A 348 -11.28 -7.14 2.60
CA CYS A 348 -10.02 -6.75 3.21
C CYS A 348 -8.87 -7.29 2.35
N PHE A 349 -8.09 -6.40 1.72
CA PHE A 349 -6.84 -6.77 1.06
C PHE A 349 -5.66 -6.09 1.77
N CYS A 350 -4.85 -6.92 2.44
CA CYS A 350 -3.56 -6.58 3.03
C CYS A 350 -2.43 -6.75 1.98
N PRO A 351 -1.28 -6.07 2.06
CA PRO A 351 -0.28 -6.14 1.01
C PRO A 351 0.47 -7.49 0.94
N VAL A 352 0.65 -7.95 -0.30
CA VAL A 352 1.71 -8.81 -0.86
C VAL A 352 1.72 -10.31 -0.51
N GLU A 353 1.54 -10.78 0.73
CA GLU A 353 1.62 -12.24 1.01
C GLU A 353 0.29 -12.97 0.70
N THR A 354 -0.84 -12.29 0.87
CA THR A 354 -2.19 -12.87 0.73
C THR A 354 -2.66 -12.97 -0.73
N CYS A 355 -1.99 -12.29 -1.66
CA CYS A 355 -2.36 -12.27 -3.08
C CYS A 355 -2.31 -13.68 -3.71
N LYS A 356 -1.51 -14.61 -3.16
CA LYS A 356 -1.48 -16.02 -3.61
C LYS A 356 -2.71 -16.83 -3.16
N LYS A 357 -3.29 -16.53 -2.01
CA LYS A 357 -4.46 -17.26 -1.48
C LYS A 357 -5.78 -16.71 -2.05
N THR A 358 -5.89 -15.41 -2.23
CA THR A 358 -7.11 -14.81 -2.81
C THR A 358 -7.27 -15.14 -4.28
N TYR A 359 -6.17 -15.27 -5.04
CA TYR A 359 -6.24 -15.75 -6.43
C TYR A 359 -6.68 -17.22 -6.52
N ARG A 360 -6.32 -18.08 -5.55
CA ARG A 360 -6.84 -19.46 -5.48
C ARG A 360 -8.33 -19.48 -5.21
N LEU A 361 -8.82 -18.72 -4.23
CA LEU A 361 -10.26 -18.60 -3.93
C LEU A 361 -11.07 -17.98 -5.10
N PHE A 362 -10.51 -17.02 -5.82
CA PHE A 362 -11.12 -16.47 -7.04
C PHE A 362 -11.12 -17.47 -8.20
N SER A 363 -10.08 -18.31 -8.37
CA SER A 363 -10.07 -19.34 -9.41
C SER A 363 -11.09 -20.46 -9.14
N THR A 364 -11.35 -20.79 -7.87
CA THR A 364 -12.36 -21.79 -7.49
C THR A 364 -13.79 -21.26 -7.64
N ALA A 365 -13.99 -19.94 -7.48
CA ALA A 365 -15.28 -19.29 -7.71
C ALA A 365 -15.64 -19.13 -9.20
N ILE A 366 -14.64 -19.18 -10.10
CA ILE A 366 -14.79 -19.18 -11.57
C ILE A 366 -14.78 -20.62 -12.13
N GLN A 367 -14.99 -21.64 -11.30
CA GLN A 367 -15.54 -22.91 -11.78
C GLN A 367 -17.07 -22.78 -11.74
N LEU A 368 -17.62 -22.37 -12.88
CA LEU A 368 -19.04 -22.52 -13.20
C LEU A 368 -19.48 -23.90 -12.71
N ARG A 369 -20.50 -23.92 -11.83
CA ARG A 369 -21.27 -25.13 -11.58
C ARG A 369 -21.84 -25.56 -12.93
N HIS A 370 -21.20 -26.54 -13.56
CA HIS A 370 -21.92 -27.37 -14.51
C HIS A 370 -23.01 -28.11 -13.73
N PRO A 371 -24.26 -28.16 -14.22
CA PRO A 371 -25.28 -28.97 -13.60
C PRO A 371 -24.82 -30.43 -13.60
N SER A 372 -25.06 -31.09 -12.47
CA SER A 372 -24.94 -32.53 -12.25
C SER A 372 -25.32 -33.35 -13.48
N SER A 373 -24.36 -34.05 -14.07
CA SER A 373 -24.64 -35.21 -14.93
C SER A 373 -24.47 -36.46 -14.08
N ASP A 374 -25.57 -37.20 -13.97
CA ASP A 374 -25.65 -38.52 -13.38
C ASP A 374 -24.54 -39.45 -13.85
N ARG A 375 -24.10 -40.30 -12.91
CA ARG A 375 -23.20 -41.42 -13.20
C ARG A 375 -23.96 -42.45 -14.03
N GLU A 376 -23.79 -42.43 -15.35
CA GLU A 376 -23.88 -43.66 -16.15
C GLU A 376 -22.53 -43.97 -16.80
N SER A 377 -22.10 -45.20 -16.55
CA SER A 377 -20.85 -45.82 -16.94
C SER A 377 -20.69 -45.92 -18.46
N PHE A 378 -19.65 -45.29 -19.01
CA PHE A 378 -19.19 -45.60 -20.37
C PHE A 378 -18.26 -46.83 -20.35
N LYS A 379 -18.77 -47.94 -20.89
CA LYS A 379 -17.96 -49.10 -21.32
C LYS A 379 -17.19 -48.75 -22.61
N PRO A 380 -15.97 -49.28 -22.84
CA PRO A 380 -15.17 -48.95 -24.01
C PRO A 380 -15.74 -49.62 -25.27
N PHE A 381 -15.95 -48.79 -26.31
CA PHE A 381 -16.50 -49.20 -27.60
C PHE A 381 -15.44 -50.00 -28.39
N ARG A 382 -15.73 -51.27 -28.68
CA ARG A 382 -14.96 -52.11 -29.59
C ARG A 382 -15.17 -51.63 -31.03
N ARG A 383 -14.07 -51.45 -31.77
CA ARG A 383 -14.08 -51.39 -33.24
C ARG A 383 -14.68 -52.69 -33.80
N ARG A 384 -15.67 -52.57 -34.68
CA ARG A 384 -15.97 -53.58 -35.71
C ARG A 384 -16.12 -52.91 -37.07
N THR A 385 -15.50 -53.57 -38.02
CA THR A 385 -15.39 -53.31 -39.44
C THR A 385 -16.64 -53.76 -40.22
N HIS A 386 -16.77 -53.17 -41.41
CA HIS A 386 -17.48 -53.63 -42.61
C HIS A 386 -18.99 -53.45 -42.73
N GLY A 387 -19.38 -53.04 -43.94
CA GLY A 387 -20.75 -52.98 -44.46
C GLY A 387 -21.02 -51.64 -45.10
#